data_AF-A0A535RW60-F1
#
_entry.id   AF-A0A535RW60-F1
#
_cell.length_a   1.000
_cell.length_b   1.000
_cell.length_c   1.000
_cell.angle_alpha   90.00
_cell.angle_beta   90.00
_cell.angle_gamma   90.00
#
_symmetry.space_group_name_H-M   'P 1'
#
loop_
_entity.id
_entity.type
_entity.pdbx_description
1 polymer ?
#
loop_
_entity_poly.entity_id
_entity_poly.type
_entity_poly.pdbx_seq_one_letter_code
_entity_poly.pdbx_strand_id
1 'polypeptide(L)'
;MDETRIAAILQDCERELGERGRVDLKARHFWSAVDSVKRRPELIERYAARIAAIDRQAFLSATPLVFPAGVGRALLVAGTIVGIMLLGAAFALPADPLGGVAFLLGAGALLGATHGLAHLIVGRLSGIQFTHWYSRFPKQPQPGFKVDYASYLRARPTARAWMHASGAIVTKLIPFVLVPVAAAARLPWWTFAILLAIGILQLVTDALFSVRFGDWKKFRRERRIARGELLRS
;
A
#
# COMPACT_ATOMS: atom_id res chain seq x y z
N MET A 1 4.10 -26.91 -7.10
CA MET A 1 5.21 -26.74 -8.06
C MET A 1 6.49 -27.14 -7.37
N ASP A 2 7.24 -28.07 -7.94
CA ASP A 2 8.53 -28.50 -7.42
C ASP A 2 9.60 -27.39 -7.51
N GLU A 3 10.75 -27.66 -6.90
CA GLU A 3 11.86 -26.72 -6.80
C GLU A 3 12.58 -26.51 -8.14
N THR A 4 12.74 -27.57 -8.95
CA THR A 4 13.36 -27.51 -10.27
C THR A 4 12.62 -26.54 -11.19
N ARG A 5 11.28 -26.60 -11.20
CA ARG A 5 10.44 -25.71 -11.98
C ARG A 5 10.46 -24.27 -11.46
N ILE A 6 10.57 -24.06 -10.14
CA ILE A 6 10.81 -22.71 -9.59
C ILE A 6 12.13 -22.16 -10.11
N ALA A 7 13.21 -22.93 -9.99
CA ALA A 7 14.54 -22.50 -10.41
C ALA A 7 14.58 -22.15 -11.90
N ALA A 8 13.95 -22.97 -12.75
CA ALA A 8 13.83 -22.73 -14.19
C ALA A 8 13.08 -21.42 -14.50
N ILE A 9 11.92 -21.19 -13.86
CA ILE A 9 11.15 -19.94 -14.05
C ILE A 9 11.97 -18.71 -13.67
N LEU A 10 12.69 -18.76 -12.54
CA LEU A 10 13.52 -17.64 -12.09
C LEU A 10 14.69 -17.40 -13.05
N GLN A 11 15.31 -18.47 -13.56
CA GLN A 11 16.41 -18.38 -14.52
C GLN A 11 15.96 -17.80 -15.86
N ASP A 12 14.79 -18.19 -16.34
CA ASP A 12 14.21 -17.64 -17.56
C ASP A 12 13.91 -16.14 -17.43
N CYS A 13 13.42 -15.70 -16.26
CA CYS A 13 13.19 -14.29 -16.00
C CYS A 13 14.49 -13.49 -15.96
N GLU A 14 15.54 -14.01 -15.34
CA GLU A 14 16.87 -13.38 -15.29
C GLU A 14 17.50 -13.27 -16.67
N ARG A 15 17.43 -14.35 -17.47
CA ARG A 15 17.93 -14.36 -18.84
C ARG A 15 17.23 -13.30 -19.69
N GLU A 16 15.90 -13.24 -19.67
CA GLU A 16 15.17 -12.24 -20.45
C GLU A 16 15.44 -10.81 -19.97
N LEU A 17 15.59 -10.60 -18.66
CA LEU A 17 16.02 -9.31 -18.11
C LEU A 17 17.43 -8.92 -18.57
N GLY A 18 18.36 -9.87 -18.64
CA GLY A 18 19.72 -9.64 -19.12
C GLY A 18 19.78 -9.31 -20.61
N GLU A 19 19.00 -10.02 -21.43
CA GLU A 19 18.99 -9.86 -22.89
C GLU A 19 18.20 -8.63 -23.36
N ARG A 20 17.04 -8.37 -22.75
CA ARG A 20 16.08 -7.37 -23.24
C ARG A 20 15.93 -6.16 -22.34
N GLY A 21 16.53 -6.19 -21.14
CA GLY A 21 16.35 -5.17 -20.12
C GLY A 21 14.94 -5.10 -19.51
N ARG A 22 14.02 -5.99 -19.92
CA ARG A 22 12.61 -6.02 -19.48
C ARG A 22 12.06 -7.44 -19.55
N VAL A 23 11.10 -7.76 -18.68
CA VAL A 23 10.41 -9.07 -18.66
C VAL A 23 8.94 -8.90 -18.28
N ASP A 24 8.05 -9.67 -18.92
CA ASP A 24 6.69 -9.84 -18.44
C ASP A 24 6.63 -10.98 -17.41
N LEU A 25 6.70 -10.60 -16.13
CA LEU A 25 6.65 -11.54 -15.01
C LEU A 25 5.39 -12.40 -15.01
N LYS A 26 4.25 -11.89 -15.50
CA LYS A 26 3.00 -12.67 -15.53
C LYS A 26 3.08 -13.74 -16.61
N ALA A 27 3.52 -13.38 -17.81
CA ALA A 27 3.70 -14.32 -18.92
C ALA A 27 4.71 -15.43 -18.59
N ARG A 28 5.73 -15.12 -17.78
CA ARG A 28 6.74 -16.09 -17.33
C ARG A 28 6.37 -16.91 -16.10
N HIS A 29 5.12 -16.85 -15.63
CA HIS A 29 4.66 -17.56 -14.43
C HIS A 29 5.44 -17.23 -13.14
N PHE A 30 6.16 -16.11 -13.10
CA PHE A 30 6.96 -15.67 -11.96
C PHE A 30 6.13 -15.62 -10.67
N TRP A 31 4.92 -15.06 -10.74
CA TRP A 31 4.04 -14.96 -9.58
C TRP A 31 3.56 -16.32 -9.04
N SER A 32 3.47 -17.33 -9.90
CA SER A 32 3.18 -18.71 -9.47
C SER A 32 4.38 -19.32 -8.74
N ALA A 33 5.61 -19.02 -9.18
CA ALA A 33 6.84 -19.42 -8.49
C ALA A 33 6.93 -18.76 -7.11
N VAL A 34 6.69 -17.46 -7.05
CA VAL A 34 6.63 -16.70 -5.79
C VAL A 34 5.57 -17.25 -4.84
N ASP A 35 4.34 -17.53 -5.30
CA ASP A 35 3.30 -18.11 -4.45
C ASP A 35 3.67 -19.50 -3.92
N SER A 36 4.41 -20.28 -4.71
CA SER A 36 4.91 -21.59 -4.32
C SER A 36 6.05 -21.51 -3.28
N VAL A 37 6.88 -20.46 -3.33
CA VAL A 37 7.91 -20.18 -2.31
C VAL A 37 7.26 -19.65 -1.03
N LYS A 38 6.27 -18.75 -1.13
CA LYS A 38 5.54 -18.19 0.02
C LYS A 38 4.90 -19.21 0.95
N ARG A 39 4.56 -20.39 0.44
CA ARG A 39 3.88 -21.46 1.19
C ARG A 39 4.84 -22.50 1.80
N ARG A 40 6.15 -22.33 1.57
CA ARG A 40 7.22 -23.26 1.91
C ARG A 40 8.39 -22.50 2.55
N PRO A 41 8.38 -22.34 3.89
CA PRO A 41 9.37 -21.56 4.62
C PRO A 41 10.82 -21.95 4.29
N GLU A 42 11.07 -23.23 4.07
CA GLU A 42 12.38 -23.79 3.71
C GLU A 42 12.95 -23.23 2.40
N LEU A 43 12.07 -22.81 1.48
CA LEU A 43 12.48 -22.23 0.19
C LEU A 43 12.71 -20.72 0.26
N ILE A 44 12.25 -20.06 1.32
CA ILE A 44 12.33 -18.60 1.45
C ILE A 44 13.79 -18.16 1.49
N GLU A 45 14.62 -18.76 2.34
CA GLU A 45 16.02 -18.34 2.45
C GLU A 45 16.82 -18.58 1.17
N ARG A 46 16.48 -19.63 0.42
CA ARG A 46 17.13 -19.94 -0.86
C ARG A 46 16.73 -18.96 -1.98
N TYR A 47 15.45 -18.61 -2.08
CA TYR A 47 14.93 -17.89 -3.25
C TYR A 47 14.54 -16.43 -3.02
N ALA A 48 14.40 -15.97 -1.77
CA ALA A 48 13.87 -14.63 -1.49
C ALA A 48 14.71 -13.50 -2.11
N ALA A 49 16.05 -13.57 -1.98
CA ALA A 49 16.96 -12.58 -2.56
C ALA A 49 16.85 -12.55 -4.08
N ARG A 50 16.85 -13.73 -4.72
CA ARG A 50 16.74 -13.88 -6.17
C ARG A 50 15.41 -13.34 -6.72
N ILE A 51 14.30 -13.70 -6.07
CA ILE A 51 12.96 -13.18 -6.38
C ILE A 51 12.93 -11.66 -6.27
N ALA A 52 13.54 -11.09 -5.23
CA ALA A 52 13.56 -9.64 -5.02
C ALA A 52 14.39 -8.91 -6.08
N ALA A 53 15.52 -9.49 -6.51
CA ALA A 53 16.34 -8.92 -7.58
C ALA A 53 15.56 -8.86 -8.90
N ILE A 54 14.94 -9.97 -9.31
CA ILE A 54 14.11 -10.05 -10.53
C ILE A 54 12.93 -9.06 -10.45
N ASP A 55 12.17 -9.07 -9.35
CA ASP A 55 11.01 -8.20 -9.15
C ASP A 55 11.40 -6.70 -9.13
N ARG A 56 12.57 -6.37 -8.59
CA ARG A 56 13.09 -5.01 -8.56
C ARG A 56 13.53 -4.56 -9.95
N GLN A 57 14.32 -5.36 -10.66
CA GLN A 57 14.82 -5.01 -11.99
C GLN A 57 13.67 -4.87 -13.00
N ALA A 58 12.74 -5.82 -13.02
CA ALA A 58 11.54 -5.75 -13.86
C ALA A 58 10.64 -4.54 -13.51
N PHE A 59 10.60 -4.14 -12.24
CA PHE A 59 9.86 -2.95 -11.82
C PHE A 59 10.52 -1.66 -12.32
N LEU A 60 11.83 -1.54 -12.16
CA LEU A 60 12.60 -0.36 -12.58
C LEU A 60 12.56 -0.19 -14.10
N SER A 61 12.62 -1.28 -14.86
CA SER A 61 12.54 -1.22 -16.33
C SER A 61 11.15 -0.81 -16.85
N ALA A 62 10.09 -1.01 -16.07
CA ALA A 62 8.71 -0.82 -16.51
C ALA A 62 8.02 0.42 -15.90
N THR A 63 8.66 1.10 -14.95
CA THR A 63 8.03 2.19 -14.18
C THR A 63 8.69 3.52 -14.51
N PRO A 64 7.96 4.50 -15.07
CA PRO A 64 8.56 5.71 -15.63
C PRO A 64 9.08 6.67 -14.55
N LEU A 65 8.38 6.77 -13.41
CA LEU A 65 8.75 7.68 -12.32
C LEU A 65 9.05 6.87 -11.06
N VAL A 66 10.32 6.85 -10.68
CA VAL A 66 10.83 6.13 -9.52
C VAL A 66 11.80 7.03 -8.76
N PHE A 67 11.58 7.15 -7.46
CA PHE A 67 12.40 7.92 -6.54
C PHE A 67 12.81 7.07 -5.35
N PRO A 68 13.89 7.41 -4.62
CA PRO A 68 14.21 6.76 -3.37
C PRO A 68 13.04 6.80 -2.39
N ALA A 69 12.80 5.71 -1.64
CA ALA A 69 11.71 5.66 -0.66
C ALA A 69 11.78 6.77 0.41
N GLY A 70 12.95 7.36 0.64
CA GLY A 70 13.10 8.56 1.50
C GLY A 70 12.26 9.75 1.04
N VAL A 71 12.23 10.03 -0.27
CA VAL A 71 11.46 11.15 -0.84
C VAL A 71 9.97 10.96 -0.58
N GLY A 72 9.44 9.77 -0.90
CA GLY A 72 8.04 9.46 -0.63
C GLY A 72 7.70 9.57 0.85
N ARG A 73 8.57 9.09 1.76
CA ARG A 73 8.37 9.23 3.20
C ARG A 73 8.29 10.69 3.63
N ALA A 74 9.22 11.52 3.17
CA ALA A 74 9.23 12.95 3.47
C ALA A 74 7.96 13.64 2.96
N LEU A 75 7.51 13.33 1.73
CA LEU A 75 6.28 13.88 1.16
C LEU A 75 5.03 13.47 1.94
N LEU A 76 4.95 12.22 2.37
CA LEU A 76 3.81 11.78 3.20
C LEU A 76 3.81 12.46 4.56
N VAL A 77 4.96 12.59 5.23
CA VAL A 77 5.07 13.31 6.50
C VAL A 77 4.69 14.78 6.33
N ALA A 78 5.21 15.44 5.29
CA ALA A 78 4.84 16.82 4.97
C ALA A 78 3.34 16.96 4.68
N GLY A 79 2.76 16.04 3.90
CA GLY A 79 1.32 16.01 3.64
C GLY A 79 0.48 15.82 4.91
N THR A 80 0.94 15.01 5.86
CA THR A 80 0.30 14.88 7.17
C THR A 80 0.37 16.18 7.96
N ILE A 81 1.54 16.83 8.02
CA ILE A 81 1.73 18.10 8.73
C ILE A 81 0.83 19.18 8.12
N VAL A 82 0.85 19.34 6.79
CA VAL A 82 -0.01 20.29 6.07
C VAL A 82 -1.48 19.97 6.33
N GLY A 83 -1.86 18.69 6.31
CA GLY A 83 -3.22 18.26 6.65
C GLY A 83 -3.64 18.72 8.04
N ILE A 84 -2.83 18.45 9.06
CA ILE A 84 -3.08 18.87 10.45
C ILE A 84 -3.16 20.40 10.54
N MET A 85 -2.24 21.13 9.90
CA MET A 85 -2.23 22.59 9.90
C MET A 85 -3.50 23.18 9.29
N LEU A 86 -3.99 22.62 8.19
CA LEU A 86 -5.25 23.04 7.55
C LEU A 86 -6.47 22.76 8.44
N LEU A 87 -6.50 21.61 9.11
CA LEU A 87 -7.54 21.32 10.10
C LEU A 87 -7.48 22.30 11.28
N GLY A 88 -6.28 22.62 11.77
CA GLY A 88 -6.09 23.60 12.84
C GLY A 88 -6.48 25.02 12.43
N ALA A 89 -6.13 25.44 11.22
CA ALA A 89 -6.52 26.73 10.66
C ALA A 89 -8.06 26.87 10.59
N ALA A 90 -8.79 25.79 10.35
CA ALA A 90 -10.25 25.80 10.35
C ALA A 90 -10.86 26.19 11.71
N PHE A 91 -10.14 26.04 12.84
CA PHE A 91 -10.57 26.56 14.15
C PHE A 91 -10.35 28.07 14.31
N ALA A 92 -9.41 28.64 13.56
CA ALA A 92 -9.10 30.07 13.62
C ALA A 92 -9.89 30.89 12.59
N LEU A 93 -10.45 30.23 11.57
CA LEU A 93 -11.29 30.86 10.57
C LEU A 93 -12.74 31.00 11.07
N PRO A 94 -13.50 32.00 10.56
CA PRO A 94 -14.93 32.05 10.77
C PRO A 94 -15.61 30.76 10.30
N ALA A 95 -16.80 30.49 10.83
CA ALA A 95 -17.67 29.38 10.40
C ALA A 95 -18.31 29.66 9.02
N ASP A 96 -17.47 30.00 8.06
CA ASP A 96 -17.83 30.39 6.70
C ASP A 96 -17.39 29.30 5.71
N PRO A 97 -17.68 29.45 4.40
CA PRO A 97 -17.28 28.47 3.42
C PRO A 97 -15.77 28.21 3.35
N LEU A 98 -14.92 29.19 3.70
CA LEU A 98 -13.47 29.05 3.65
C LEU A 98 -12.96 28.09 4.73
N GLY A 99 -13.50 28.17 5.96
CA GLY A 99 -13.21 27.22 7.02
C GLY A 99 -13.53 25.78 6.62
N GLY A 100 -14.70 25.55 6.01
CA GLY A 100 -15.11 24.25 5.49
C GLY A 100 -14.20 23.72 4.38
N VAL A 101 -13.81 24.58 3.42
CA VAL A 101 -12.90 24.20 2.32
C VAL A 101 -11.51 23.86 2.86
N ALA A 102 -10.94 24.71 3.74
CA ALA A 102 -9.65 24.44 4.36
C ALA A 102 -9.66 23.11 5.11
N PHE A 103 -10.73 22.83 5.86
CA PHE A 103 -10.90 21.57 6.58
C PHE A 103 -10.93 20.36 5.63
N LEU A 104 -11.69 20.42 4.54
CA LEU A 104 -11.77 19.32 3.58
C LEU A 104 -10.47 19.10 2.81
N LEU A 105 -9.73 20.16 2.49
CA LEU A 105 -8.39 20.04 1.93
C LEU A 105 -7.44 19.35 2.92
N GLY A 106 -7.51 19.73 4.20
CA GLY A 106 -6.79 19.06 5.28
C GLY A 106 -7.16 17.57 5.41
N ALA A 107 -8.45 17.26 5.37
CA ALA A 107 -8.96 15.89 5.39
C ALA A 107 -8.47 15.06 4.20
N GLY A 108 -8.48 15.63 2.98
CA GLY A 108 -7.95 15.00 1.78
C GLY A 108 -6.44 14.73 1.87
N ALA A 109 -5.67 15.71 2.36
CA ALA A 109 -4.24 15.55 2.60
C ALA A 109 -3.96 14.42 3.61
N LEU A 110 -4.69 14.39 4.73
CA LEU A 110 -4.58 13.30 5.71
C LEU A 110 -4.93 11.95 5.12
N LEU A 111 -6.04 11.82 4.38
CA LEU A 111 -6.45 10.57 3.75
C LEU A 111 -5.35 9.99 2.87
N GLY A 112 -4.76 10.80 1.97
CA GLY A 112 -3.69 10.35 1.08
C GLY A 112 -2.40 10.02 1.82
N ALA A 113 -1.97 10.93 2.71
CA ALA A 113 -0.70 10.81 3.41
C ALA A 113 -0.67 9.64 4.39
N THR A 114 -1.70 9.54 5.23
CA THR A 114 -1.76 8.54 6.30
C THR A 114 -2.02 7.14 5.78
N HIS A 115 -2.67 6.97 4.62
CA HIS A 115 -2.79 5.67 3.95
C HIS A 115 -1.41 5.06 3.67
N GLY A 116 -0.54 5.84 3.01
CA GLY A 116 0.82 5.42 2.70
C GLY A 116 1.67 5.24 3.96
N LEU A 117 1.55 6.14 4.93
CA LEU A 117 2.28 6.01 6.21
C LEU A 117 1.85 4.77 6.98
N ALA A 118 0.57 4.41 6.98
CA ALA A 118 0.10 3.21 7.66
C ALA A 118 0.72 1.93 7.08
N HIS A 119 0.85 1.83 5.75
CA HIS A 119 1.59 0.74 5.13
C HIS A 119 3.06 0.74 5.52
N LEU A 120 3.70 1.91 5.49
CA LEU A 120 5.12 2.05 5.83
C LEU A 120 5.41 1.68 7.28
N ILE A 121 4.64 2.23 8.22
CA ILE A 121 4.82 2.02 9.66
C ILE A 121 4.58 0.55 9.98
N VAL A 122 3.41 0.01 9.62
CA VAL A 122 3.09 -1.41 9.91
C VAL A 122 4.04 -2.35 9.19
N GLY A 123 4.43 -2.04 7.95
CA GLY A 123 5.43 -2.78 7.20
C GLY A 123 6.80 -2.80 7.89
N ARG A 124 7.33 -1.63 8.27
CA ARG A 124 8.64 -1.51 8.93
C ARG A 124 8.68 -2.19 10.29
N LEU A 125 7.64 -2.02 11.11
CA LEU A 125 7.49 -2.73 12.38
C LEU A 125 7.43 -4.25 12.20
N SER A 126 6.98 -4.71 11.04
CA SER A 126 6.93 -6.12 10.63
C SER A 126 8.21 -6.62 9.93
N GLY A 127 9.27 -5.81 9.88
CA GLY A 127 10.51 -6.12 9.17
C GLY A 127 10.45 -5.97 7.65
N ILE A 128 9.32 -5.54 7.08
CA ILE A 128 9.13 -5.34 5.64
C ILE A 128 9.75 -3.99 5.23
N GLN A 129 10.68 -4.05 4.30
CA GLN A 129 11.37 -2.88 3.77
C GLN A 129 10.69 -2.38 2.50
N PHE A 130 10.96 -1.11 2.18
CA PHE A 130 10.46 -0.43 0.99
C PHE A 130 11.65 0.23 0.30
N THR A 131 11.74 0.02 -1.01
CA THR A 131 12.93 0.38 -1.79
C THR A 131 12.74 1.73 -2.47
N HIS A 132 11.60 1.92 -3.11
CA HIS A 132 11.32 3.09 -3.94
C HIS A 132 9.92 3.63 -3.69
N TRP A 133 9.76 4.92 -3.92
CA TRP A 133 8.47 5.56 -4.13
C TRP A 133 8.27 5.75 -5.65
N TYR A 134 7.07 5.53 -6.16
CA TYR A 134 6.86 5.52 -7.60
C TYR A 134 5.49 6.06 -8.00
N SER A 135 5.41 6.54 -9.24
CA SER A 135 4.17 6.94 -9.89
C SER A 135 4.08 6.32 -11.29
N ARG A 136 2.86 5.94 -11.68
CA ARG A 136 2.56 5.49 -13.05
C ARG A 136 1.50 6.38 -13.69
N PHE A 137 1.48 7.66 -13.32
CA PHE A 137 0.60 8.65 -13.92
C PHE A 137 0.76 8.64 -15.46
N PRO A 138 -0.34 8.71 -16.25
CA PRO A 138 -1.74 8.84 -15.82
C PRO A 138 -2.45 7.51 -15.51
N LYS A 139 -1.83 6.35 -15.80
CA LYS A 139 -2.45 5.02 -15.62
C LYS A 139 -2.76 4.67 -14.17
N GLN A 140 -1.93 5.13 -13.24
CA GLN A 140 -2.16 5.02 -11.80
C GLN A 140 -1.93 6.40 -11.17
N PRO A 141 -3.00 7.15 -10.85
CA PRO A 141 -2.87 8.53 -10.40
C PRO A 141 -2.29 8.65 -8.98
N GLN A 142 -2.49 7.64 -8.14
CA GLN A 142 -1.91 7.62 -6.80
C GLN A 142 -0.53 6.96 -6.80
N PRO A 143 0.50 7.64 -6.26
CA PRO A 143 1.82 7.07 -6.14
C PRO A 143 1.86 5.98 -5.06
N GLY A 144 2.83 5.07 -5.14
CA GLY A 144 2.95 3.93 -4.24
C GLY A 144 4.38 3.67 -3.78
N PHE A 145 4.54 2.75 -2.83
CA PHE A 145 5.85 2.25 -2.41
C PHE A 145 6.10 0.87 -2.95
N LYS A 146 7.28 0.67 -3.54
CA LYS A 146 7.78 -0.64 -3.95
C LYS A 146 8.31 -1.37 -2.72
N VAL A 147 7.58 -2.39 -2.31
CA VAL A 147 8.01 -3.35 -1.28
C VAL A 147 9.29 -4.05 -1.73
N ASP A 148 10.24 -4.22 -0.81
CA ASP A 148 11.36 -5.13 -1.01
C ASP A 148 10.87 -6.58 -0.85
N TYR A 149 10.85 -7.34 -1.95
CA TYR A 149 10.19 -8.64 -1.93
C TYR A 149 10.90 -9.68 -1.05
N ALA A 150 12.21 -9.52 -0.79
CA ALA A 150 12.96 -10.44 0.05
C ALA A 150 12.55 -10.29 1.52
N SER A 151 12.59 -9.06 2.04
CA SER A 151 12.08 -8.76 3.40
C SER A 151 10.59 -9.08 3.53
N TYR A 152 9.80 -8.85 2.48
CA TYR A 152 8.39 -9.23 2.45
C TYR A 152 8.20 -10.74 2.56
N LEU A 153 8.94 -11.56 1.81
CA LEU A 153 8.80 -13.02 1.90
C LEU A 153 9.17 -13.56 3.28
N ARG A 154 10.20 -13.00 3.91
CA ARG A 154 10.66 -13.38 5.25
C ARG A 154 9.69 -12.96 6.36
N ALA A 155 8.93 -11.89 6.17
CA ALA A 155 7.94 -11.46 7.15
C ALA A 155 6.82 -12.49 7.30
N ARG A 156 6.32 -12.69 8.54
CA ARG A 156 5.22 -13.61 8.84
C ARG A 156 3.98 -13.30 7.98
N PRO A 157 3.21 -14.28 7.49
CA PRO A 157 2.04 -14.01 6.66
C PRO A 157 0.99 -13.13 7.34
N THR A 158 0.81 -13.25 8.65
CA THR A 158 -0.05 -12.36 9.45
C THR A 158 0.41 -10.91 9.39
N ALA A 159 1.71 -10.68 9.49
CA ALA A 159 2.31 -9.35 9.45
C ALA A 159 2.17 -8.72 8.04
N ARG A 160 2.37 -9.52 6.98
CA ARG A 160 2.11 -9.10 5.59
C ARG A 160 0.64 -8.74 5.38
N ALA A 161 -0.27 -9.53 5.94
CA ALA A 161 -1.70 -9.24 5.88
C ALA A 161 -2.00 -7.87 6.52
N TRP A 162 -1.58 -7.66 7.77
CA TRP A 162 -1.82 -6.41 8.48
C TRP A 162 -1.20 -5.20 7.81
N MET A 163 0.00 -5.36 7.22
CA MET A 163 0.60 -4.30 6.41
C MET A 163 -0.29 -3.90 5.23
N HIS A 164 -0.93 -4.83 4.52
CA HIS A 164 -1.88 -4.46 3.46
C HIS A 164 -3.17 -3.87 4.04
N ALA A 165 -3.69 -4.38 5.16
CA ALA A 165 -4.93 -3.85 5.72
C ALA A 165 -4.78 -2.43 6.31
N SER A 166 -3.60 -2.06 6.81
CA SER A 166 -3.43 -0.85 7.61
C SER A 166 -3.81 0.43 6.88
N GLY A 167 -3.35 0.61 5.64
CA GLY A 167 -3.72 1.76 4.81
C GLY A 167 -5.23 1.82 4.56
N ALA A 168 -5.87 0.68 4.29
CA ALA A 168 -7.30 0.60 4.03
C ALA A 168 -8.16 0.83 5.28
N ILE A 169 -7.65 0.49 6.47
CA ILE A 169 -8.31 0.75 7.76
C ILE A 169 -8.23 2.25 8.07
N VAL A 170 -7.03 2.84 7.99
CA VAL A 170 -6.83 4.26 8.32
C VAL A 170 -7.67 5.17 7.44
N THR A 171 -7.73 4.92 6.12
CA THR A 171 -8.54 5.74 5.22
C THR A 171 -10.03 5.70 5.54
N LYS A 172 -10.54 4.56 6.02
CA LYS A 172 -11.95 4.44 6.42
C LYS A 172 -12.24 5.10 7.75
N LEU A 173 -11.30 5.11 8.68
CA LEU A 173 -11.52 5.71 10.00
C LEU A 173 -11.48 7.24 9.95
N ILE A 174 -10.60 7.82 9.13
CA ILE A 174 -10.36 9.28 9.10
C ILE A 174 -11.64 10.11 8.92
N PRO A 175 -12.51 9.84 7.92
CA PRO A 175 -13.69 10.69 7.73
C PRO A 175 -14.60 10.70 8.95
N PHE A 176 -14.81 9.55 9.62
CA PHE A 176 -15.63 9.46 10.83
C PHE A 176 -14.97 10.09 12.05
N VAL A 177 -13.64 9.97 12.18
CA VAL A 177 -12.89 10.67 13.25
C VAL A 177 -12.93 12.18 13.05
N LEU A 178 -12.95 12.66 11.81
CA LEU A 178 -12.97 14.09 11.52
C LEU A 178 -14.36 14.73 11.65
N VAL A 179 -15.45 13.97 11.66
CA VAL A 179 -16.81 14.49 11.92
C VAL A 179 -16.91 15.23 13.27
N PRO A 180 -16.53 14.65 14.43
CA PRO A 180 -16.56 15.38 15.70
C PRO A 180 -15.54 16.54 15.74
N VAL A 181 -14.43 16.45 15.00
CA VAL A 181 -13.46 17.55 14.89
C VAL A 181 -14.06 18.74 14.12
N ALA A 182 -14.78 18.47 13.03
CA ALA A 182 -15.52 19.49 12.29
C ALA A 182 -16.63 20.13 13.15
N ALA A 183 -17.25 19.34 14.03
CA ALA A 183 -18.26 19.84 14.98
C ALA A 183 -17.63 20.80 15.98
N ALA A 184 -16.47 20.42 16.55
CA ALA A 184 -15.73 21.26 17.48
C ALA A 184 -15.27 22.59 16.83
N ALA A 185 -14.90 22.55 15.55
CA ALA A 185 -14.56 23.74 14.77
C ALA A 185 -15.78 24.55 14.29
N ARG A 186 -17.01 24.15 14.66
CA ARG A 186 -18.27 24.83 14.30
C ARG A 186 -18.44 25.05 12.79
N LEU A 187 -17.97 24.11 11.99
CA LEU A 187 -17.99 24.25 10.53
C LEU A 187 -19.41 24.17 9.95
N PRO A 188 -19.61 24.60 8.69
CA PRO A 188 -20.90 24.47 8.03
C PRO A 188 -21.36 23.02 7.88
N TRP A 189 -22.68 22.79 7.95
CA TRP A 189 -23.30 21.46 7.89
C TRP A 189 -22.87 20.62 6.67
N TRP A 190 -22.58 21.26 5.53
CA TRP A 190 -22.16 20.58 4.30
C TRP A 190 -20.78 19.91 4.46
N THR A 191 -19.91 20.40 5.34
CA THR A 191 -18.60 19.78 5.63
C THR A 191 -18.81 18.37 6.22
N PHE A 192 -19.75 18.23 7.15
CA PHE A 192 -20.11 16.94 7.76
C PHE A 192 -20.71 16.00 6.72
N ALA A 193 -21.63 16.51 5.89
CA ALA A 193 -22.26 15.73 4.84
C ALA A 193 -21.22 15.18 3.85
N ILE A 194 -20.23 15.99 3.47
CA ILE A 194 -19.14 15.54 2.59
C ILE A 194 -18.24 14.51 3.28
N LEU A 195 -17.84 14.71 4.54
CA LEU A 195 -17.03 13.72 5.27
C LEU A 195 -17.74 12.38 5.40
N LEU A 196 -19.03 12.40 5.77
CA LEU A 196 -19.86 11.20 5.86
C LEU A 196 -20.03 10.54 4.49
N ALA A 197 -20.30 11.31 3.45
CA ALA A 197 -20.41 10.80 2.08
C ALA A 197 -19.10 10.13 1.63
N ILE A 198 -17.94 10.74 1.90
CA ILE A 198 -16.62 10.16 1.62
C ILE A 198 -16.45 8.83 2.37
N GLY A 199 -16.71 8.81 3.68
CA GLY A 199 -16.56 7.60 4.51
C GLY A 199 -17.47 6.47 4.06
N ILE A 200 -18.75 6.76 3.81
CA ILE A 200 -19.74 5.79 3.32
C ILE A 200 -19.35 5.28 1.93
N LEU A 201 -18.99 6.18 1.00
CA LEU A 201 -18.60 5.80 -0.35
C LEU A 201 -17.34 4.91 -0.35
N GLN A 202 -16.38 5.21 0.52
CA GLN A 202 -15.21 4.36 0.73
C GLN A 202 -15.60 2.97 1.25
N LEU A 203 -16.51 2.87 2.22
CA LEU A 203 -17.02 1.57 2.71
C LEU A 203 -17.75 0.78 1.62
N VAL A 204 -18.63 1.45 0.86
CA VAL A 204 -19.42 0.83 -0.23
C VAL A 204 -18.51 0.35 -1.35
N THR A 205 -17.58 1.18 -1.79
CA THR A 205 -16.61 0.82 -2.85
C THR A 205 -15.76 -0.37 -2.41
N ASP A 206 -15.40 -0.39 -1.13
CA ASP A 206 -14.60 -1.46 -0.57
C ASP A 206 -15.38 -2.79 -0.47
N ALA A 207 -16.64 -2.75 -0.05
CA ALA A 207 -17.54 -3.91 -0.04
C ALA A 207 -17.79 -4.47 -1.44
N LEU A 208 -17.99 -3.60 -2.44
CA LEU A 208 -18.34 -3.99 -3.81
C LEU A 208 -17.13 -4.43 -4.63
N PHE A 209 -15.97 -3.78 -4.49
CA PHE A 209 -14.83 -3.94 -5.40
C PHE A 209 -13.53 -4.41 -4.74
N SER A 210 -13.29 -4.09 -3.47
CA SER A 210 -11.96 -4.28 -2.83
C SER A 210 -11.63 -5.73 -2.46
N VAL A 211 -12.65 -6.60 -2.44
CA VAL A 211 -12.43 -8.04 -2.39
C VAL A 211 -11.74 -8.57 -3.66
N ARG A 212 -11.93 -7.93 -4.82
CA ARG A 212 -11.35 -8.38 -6.10
C ARG A 212 -10.08 -7.63 -6.51
N PHE A 213 -9.91 -6.39 -6.05
CA PHE A 213 -8.79 -5.49 -6.38
C PHE A 213 -8.29 -4.74 -5.14
N GLY A 214 -7.01 -4.41 -5.06
CA GLY A 214 -6.47 -3.61 -3.95
C GLY A 214 -6.04 -4.42 -2.73
N ASP A 215 -6.11 -3.80 -1.56
CA ASP A 215 -5.43 -4.26 -0.36
C ASP A 215 -6.14 -5.40 0.37
N TRP A 216 -7.48 -5.44 0.39
CA TRP A 216 -8.20 -6.56 0.99
C TRP A 216 -8.00 -7.87 0.24
N LYS A 217 -7.86 -7.82 -1.10
CA LYS A 217 -7.43 -8.98 -1.87
C LYS A 217 -6.10 -9.53 -1.36
N LYS A 218 -5.11 -8.64 -1.16
CA LYS A 218 -3.79 -9.03 -0.66
C LYS A 218 -3.88 -9.53 0.78
N PHE A 219 -4.58 -8.81 1.67
CA PHE A 219 -4.86 -9.22 3.04
C PHE A 219 -5.45 -10.63 3.11
N ARG A 220 -6.53 -10.90 2.36
CA ARG A 220 -7.18 -12.23 2.35
C ARG A 220 -6.26 -13.33 1.84
N ARG A 221 -5.43 -13.04 0.82
CA ARG A 221 -4.42 -13.99 0.33
C ARG A 221 -3.40 -14.32 1.42
N GLU A 222 -2.84 -13.32 2.08
CA GLU A 222 -1.84 -13.54 3.12
C GLU A 222 -2.45 -14.18 4.39
N ARG A 223 -3.68 -13.82 4.77
CA ARG A 223 -4.43 -14.48 5.86
C ARG A 223 -4.71 -15.96 5.58
N ARG A 224 -4.98 -16.32 4.32
CA ARG A 224 -5.16 -17.73 3.94
C ARG A 224 -3.88 -18.54 4.16
N ILE A 225 -2.72 -17.96 3.86
CA ILE A 225 -1.42 -18.59 4.14
C ILE A 225 -1.21 -18.71 5.65
N ALA A 226 -1.45 -17.64 6.42
CA ALA A 226 -1.35 -17.66 7.87
C ALA A 226 -2.20 -18.75 8.53
N ARG A 227 -3.45 -18.92 8.07
CA ARG A 227 -4.35 -19.97 8.57
C ARG A 227 -3.82 -21.37 8.22
N GLY A 228 -3.21 -21.54 7.05
CA GLY A 228 -2.59 -22.80 6.65
C GLY A 228 -1.37 -23.17 7.50
N GLU A 229 -0.57 -22.19 7.94
CA GLU A 229 0.55 -22.42 8.86
C GLU A 229 0.07 -22.87 10.24
N LEU A 230 -0.96 -22.21 10.80
CA LEU A 230 -1.54 -22.57 12.10
C LEU A 230 -2.14 -23.98 12.15
N LEU A 231 -2.59 -24.52 11.01
CA LEU A 231 -3.13 -25.88 10.94
C LEU A 231 -2.04 -26.96 10.79
N ARG A 232 -0.78 -26.56 10.56
CA ARG A 232 0.37 -27.47 10.39
C ARG A 232 1.31 -27.48 11.60
N SER A 233 1.19 -26.50 12.50
CA SER A 233 1.87 -26.43 13.80
C SER A 233 1.10 -27.19 14.85
#